data_AF-A0ABD7A7S5-F1
#
_entry.id   AF-A0ABD7A7S5-F1
#
_cell.length_a   1.000
_cell.length_b   1.000
_cell.length_c   1.000
_cell.angle_alpha   90.00
_cell.angle_beta   90.00
_cell.angle_gamma   90.00
#
_symmetry.space_group_name_H-M   'P 1'
#
loop_
_entity.id
_entity.type
_entity.pdbx_description
1 polymer ?
#
loop_
_entity_poly.entity_id
_entity_poly.type
_entity_poly.pdbx_seq_one_letter_code
_entity_poly.pdbx_strand_id
1 'polypeptide(L)'
;MRALRKKHQFHAGRELKSIIKTLKTSSKNEFYLKIHYWKIKHQDFLNARSDKVNEKGKYPYKHRNVRSALASINRYFDYLFTYEKHLELHIEKTTNRIEGLFKELKDKLCPYSGLTRKHKILFIKDFLNKRVGKNNQKYSLPTVLSYWHIKWRKTNYFVLYA
;
A
#
# COMPACT_ATOMS: atom_id res chain seq x y z
N MET A 1 4.64 -2.20 -2.57
CA MET A 1 5.18 -2.74 -1.30
C MET A 1 6.67 -2.41 -1.22
N ARG A 2 7.08 -1.52 -0.32
CA ARG A 2 8.47 -0.98 -0.27
C ARG A 2 9.49 -1.94 0.37
N ALA A 3 9.04 -3.00 1.03
CA ALA A 3 9.88 -3.94 1.79
C ALA A 3 10.52 -5.06 0.94
N LEU A 4 10.09 -5.27 -0.30
CA LEU A 4 10.70 -6.27 -1.18
C LEU A 4 11.83 -5.63 -1.98
N ARG A 5 13.03 -6.22 -1.91
CA ARG A 5 14.20 -5.73 -2.65
C ARG A 5 14.01 -5.97 -4.14
N LYS A 6 14.63 -5.13 -4.98
CA LYS A 6 14.61 -5.29 -6.45
C LYS A 6 15.19 -6.66 -6.87
N LYS A 7 16.32 -7.08 -6.27
CA LYS A 7 16.93 -8.41 -6.39
C LYS A 7 16.88 -9.12 -5.04
N HIS A 8 16.11 -10.20 -4.94
CA HIS A 8 16.11 -11.05 -3.77
C HIS A 8 17.20 -12.11 -3.91
N GLN A 9 18.09 -12.18 -2.93
CA GLN A 9 19.13 -13.22 -2.86
C GLN A 9 18.51 -14.60 -2.54
N PHE A 10 17.42 -14.61 -1.76
CA PHE A 10 16.77 -15.84 -1.31
C PHE A 10 15.62 -16.27 -2.22
N HIS A 11 15.51 -17.57 -2.46
CA HIS A 11 14.46 -18.20 -3.26
C HIS A 11 13.05 -17.85 -2.77
N ALA A 12 12.81 -17.96 -1.46
CA ALA A 12 11.53 -17.61 -0.82
C ALA A 12 11.07 -16.18 -1.15
N GLY A 13 11.99 -15.21 -1.14
CA GLY A 13 11.69 -13.82 -1.48
C GLY A 13 11.36 -13.60 -2.97
N ARG A 14 11.97 -14.38 -3.87
CA ARG A 14 11.67 -14.35 -5.31
C ARG A 14 10.29 -14.94 -5.59
N GLU A 15 9.97 -16.08 -4.98
CA GLU A 15 8.64 -16.70 -5.08
C GLU A 15 7.55 -15.74 -4.58
N LEU A 16 7.72 -15.14 -3.40
CA LEU A 16 6.76 -14.18 -2.86
C LEU A 16 6.54 -13.00 -3.81
N LYS A 17 7.62 -12.48 -4.40
CA LYS A 17 7.53 -11.40 -5.39
C LYS A 17 6.77 -11.84 -6.64
N SER A 18 6.94 -13.08 -7.08
CA SER A 18 6.20 -13.64 -8.21
C SER A 18 4.70 -13.68 -7.92
N ILE A 19 4.31 -14.20 -6.75
CA ILE A 19 2.90 -14.24 -6.31
C ILE A 19 2.30 -12.83 -6.26
N ILE A 20 3.03 -11.85 -5.70
CA ILE A 20 2.53 -10.47 -5.61
C ILE A 20 2.32 -9.84 -7.00
N LYS A 21 3.08 -10.24 -8.03
CA LYS A 21 2.85 -9.74 -9.39
C LYS A 21 1.53 -10.24 -9.97
N THR A 22 1.05 -11.43 -9.57
CA THR A 22 -0.23 -11.97 -10.03
C THR A 22 -1.43 -11.28 -9.39
N LEU A 23 -1.23 -10.36 -8.43
CA LEU A 23 -2.30 -9.62 -7.76
C LEU A 23 -3.24 -8.88 -8.73
N LYS A 24 -2.74 -8.45 -9.89
CA LYS A 24 -3.55 -7.73 -10.90
C LYS A 24 -4.49 -8.64 -11.70
N THR A 25 -4.18 -9.94 -11.76
CA THR A 25 -4.83 -10.89 -12.66
C THR A 25 -5.56 -12.01 -11.94
N SER A 26 -5.16 -12.35 -10.70
CA SER A 26 -5.80 -13.39 -9.88
C SER A 26 -6.97 -12.84 -9.07
N SER A 27 -7.94 -13.72 -8.78
CA SER A 27 -9.05 -13.43 -7.86
C SER A 27 -8.60 -13.42 -6.39
N LYS A 28 -9.41 -12.83 -5.50
CA LYS A 28 -9.15 -12.82 -4.04
C LYS A 28 -8.80 -14.20 -3.48
N ASN A 29 -9.60 -15.22 -3.82
CA ASN A 29 -9.47 -16.56 -3.26
C ASN A 29 -8.21 -17.28 -3.77
N GLU A 30 -7.92 -17.20 -5.07
CA GLU A 30 -6.70 -17.79 -5.62
C GLU A 30 -5.45 -17.15 -5.02
N PHE A 31 -5.44 -15.83 -4.88
CA PHE A 31 -4.31 -15.12 -4.30
C PHE A 31 -4.13 -15.47 -2.81
N TYR A 32 -5.23 -15.62 -2.06
CA TYR A 32 -5.21 -16.11 -0.68
C TYR A 32 -4.52 -17.48 -0.59
N LEU A 33 -4.98 -18.45 -1.38
CA LEU A 33 -4.43 -19.81 -1.37
C LEU A 33 -2.95 -19.82 -1.72
N LYS A 34 -2.52 -19.08 -2.77
CA LYS A 34 -1.11 -18.96 -3.15
C LYS A 34 -0.23 -18.42 -2.01
N ILE A 35 -0.69 -17.37 -1.32
CA ILE A 35 0.05 -16.81 -0.16
C ILE A 35 0.05 -17.78 1.03
N HIS A 36 -1.07 -18.48 1.26
CA HIS A 36 -1.19 -19.46 2.34
C HIS A 36 -0.23 -20.65 2.16
N TYR A 37 -0.24 -21.28 0.98
CA TYR A 37 0.68 -22.37 0.67
C TYR A 37 2.14 -21.92 0.72
N TRP A 38 2.45 -20.74 0.18
CA TRP A 38 3.80 -20.18 0.27
C TRP A 38 4.24 -19.97 1.73
N LYS A 39 3.35 -19.49 2.61
CA LYS A 39 3.65 -19.29 4.03
C LYS A 39 3.97 -20.61 4.74
N ILE A 40 3.21 -21.67 4.48
CA ILE A 40 3.46 -23.00 5.05
C ILE A 40 4.80 -23.54 4.54
N LYS A 41 5.02 -23.52 3.23
CA LYS A 41 6.25 -24.00 2.59
C LYS A 41 7.52 -23.33 3.14
N HIS A 42 7.45 -22.04 3.47
CA HIS A 42 8.59 -21.24 3.94
C HIS A 42 8.52 -20.87 5.43
N GLN A 43 7.79 -21.65 6.23
CA GLN A 43 7.61 -21.36 7.66
C GLN A 43 8.94 -21.31 8.43
N ASP A 44 9.81 -22.29 8.20
CA ASP A 44 11.12 -22.36 8.86
C ASP A 44 12.02 -21.20 8.44
N PHE A 45 12.01 -20.86 7.15
CA PHE A 45 12.69 -19.68 6.62
C PHE A 45 12.19 -18.39 7.30
N LEU A 46 10.88 -18.25 7.52
CA LEU A 46 10.34 -17.07 8.20
C LEU A 46 10.73 -17.04 9.68
N ASN A 47 10.84 -18.19 10.33
CA ASN A 47 11.13 -18.29 11.77
C ASN A 47 12.63 -18.25 12.09
N ALA A 48 13.49 -18.43 11.10
CA ALA A 48 14.94 -18.33 11.24
C ALA A 48 15.37 -17.03 11.95
N ARG A 49 16.05 -17.17 13.09
CA ARG A 49 16.60 -16.07 13.90
C ARG A 49 18.12 -16.01 13.77
N SER A 50 18.64 -14.81 13.99
CA SER A 50 20.07 -14.52 14.11
C SER A 50 20.60 -15.05 15.43
N ASP A 51 21.83 -15.52 15.44
CA ASP A 51 22.53 -16.00 16.64
C ASP A 51 23.07 -14.84 17.48
N LYS A 52 23.17 -13.64 16.88
CA LYS A 52 23.52 -12.40 17.57
C LYS A 52 22.29 -11.72 18.19
N VAL A 53 22.39 -11.37 19.46
CA VAL A 53 21.39 -10.60 20.21
C VAL A 53 21.44 -9.12 19.80
N ASN A 54 20.29 -8.49 19.67
CA ASN A 54 20.20 -7.04 19.41
C ASN A 54 20.35 -6.24 20.72
N GLU A 55 20.56 -4.93 20.65
CA GLU A 55 20.68 -3.99 21.80
C GLU A 55 19.55 -4.13 22.84
N LYS A 56 18.39 -4.65 22.44
CA LYS A 56 17.20 -4.87 23.27
C LYS A 56 17.10 -6.29 23.87
N GLY A 57 18.17 -7.08 23.85
CA GLY A 57 18.17 -8.45 24.40
C GLY A 57 17.37 -9.48 23.59
N LYS A 58 17.01 -9.16 22.33
CA LYS A 58 16.20 -10.06 21.47
C LYS A 58 16.98 -10.55 20.26
N TYR A 59 16.81 -11.82 19.91
CA TYR A 59 17.33 -12.40 18.67
C TYR A 59 16.50 -11.93 17.47
N PRO A 60 17.04 -11.10 16.56
CA PRO A 60 16.30 -10.60 15.42
C PRO A 60 16.07 -11.70 14.37
N TYR A 61 14.97 -11.59 13.61
CA TYR A 61 14.70 -12.48 12.49
C TYR A 61 15.69 -12.25 11.33
N LYS A 62 16.22 -13.33 10.75
CA LYS A 62 17.16 -13.27 9.60
C LYS A 62 16.51 -12.61 8.38
N HIS A 63 15.22 -12.87 8.13
CA HIS A 63 14.51 -12.40 6.94
C HIS A 63 13.43 -11.35 7.23
N ARG A 64 13.77 -10.31 8.00
CA ARG A 64 12.85 -9.24 8.43
C ARG A 64 12.05 -8.62 7.28
N ASN A 65 12.69 -8.34 6.14
CA ASN A 65 12.04 -7.71 4.99
C ASN A 65 10.92 -8.56 4.39
N VAL A 66 11.13 -9.87 4.27
CA VAL A 66 10.14 -10.81 3.73
C VAL A 66 8.97 -10.93 4.71
N ARG A 67 9.25 -11.03 6.02
CA ARG A 67 8.22 -11.01 7.06
C ARG A 67 7.40 -9.72 7.04
N SER A 68 8.04 -8.57 6.92
CA SER A 68 7.36 -7.27 6.84
C SER A 68 6.48 -7.15 5.60
N ALA A 69 6.92 -7.71 4.47
CA ALA A 69 6.10 -7.78 3.26
C ALA A 69 4.86 -8.66 3.46
N LEU A 70 5.02 -9.87 4.00
CA LEU A 70 3.91 -10.78 4.31
C LEU A 70 2.92 -10.14 5.31
N ALA A 71 3.41 -9.52 6.38
CA ALA A 71 2.57 -8.83 7.36
C ALA A 71 1.79 -7.67 6.72
N SER A 72 2.40 -6.97 5.77
CA SER A 72 1.71 -5.92 5.01
C SER A 72 0.60 -6.50 4.14
N ILE A 73 0.85 -7.63 3.46
CA ILE A 73 -0.17 -8.29 2.64
C ILE A 73 -1.36 -8.67 3.50
N ASN A 74 -1.11 -9.35 4.62
CA ASN A 74 -2.18 -9.78 5.54
C ASN A 74 -2.97 -8.59 6.09
N ARG A 75 -2.29 -7.50 6.50
CA ARG A 75 -2.95 -6.30 7.02
C ARG A 75 -3.84 -5.61 5.98
N TYR A 76 -3.41 -5.59 4.72
CA TYR A 76 -4.11 -4.90 3.64
C TYR A 76 -4.98 -5.84 2.81
N PHE A 77 -5.12 -7.11 3.18
CA PHE A 77 -5.69 -8.14 2.33
C PHE A 77 -7.10 -7.79 1.84
N ASP A 78 -7.98 -7.38 2.75
CA ASP A 78 -9.35 -6.99 2.41
C ASP A 78 -9.44 -5.75 1.54
N TYR A 79 -8.40 -4.92 1.56
CA TYR A 79 -8.32 -3.69 0.78
C TYR A 79 -7.74 -3.92 -0.63
N LEU A 80 -7.00 -5.00 -0.85
CA LEU A 80 -6.38 -5.27 -2.16
C LEU A 80 -7.43 -5.63 -3.23
N PHE A 81 -8.56 -6.19 -2.80
CA PHE A 81 -9.64 -6.69 -3.66
C PHE A 81 -10.93 -5.88 -3.51
N THR A 82 -10.85 -4.61 -3.09
CA THR A 82 -12.03 -3.73 -2.97
C THR A 82 -12.72 -3.50 -4.31
N TYR A 83 -11.97 -3.53 -5.41
CA TYR A 83 -12.52 -3.44 -6.76
C TYR A 83 -13.40 -4.63 -7.14
N GLU A 84 -13.20 -5.82 -6.54
CA GLU A 84 -14.08 -6.98 -6.74
C GLU A 84 -15.37 -6.86 -5.92
N LYS A 85 -15.31 -6.21 -4.75
CA LYS A 85 -16.47 -6.02 -3.86
C LYS A 85 -17.43 -4.93 -4.33
N HIS A 86 -16.90 -3.92 -5.03
CA HIS A 86 -17.64 -2.72 -5.43
C HIS A 86 -17.56 -2.51 -6.94
N LEU A 87 -18.22 -3.39 -7.70
CA LEU A 87 -18.27 -3.32 -9.16
C LEU A 87 -19.02 -2.07 -9.64
N GLU A 88 -20.01 -1.62 -8.87
CA GLU A 88 -20.82 -0.43 -9.12
C GLU A 88 -20.00 0.87 -9.12
N LEU A 89 -18.87 0.88 -8.40
CA LEU A 89 -18.00 2.05 -8.31
C LEU A 89 -17.01 2.14 -9.49
N HIS A 90 -17.01 1.15 -10.40
CA HIS A 90 -16.10 1.05 -11.55
C HIS A 90 -14.63 1.35 -11.19
N ILE A 91 -14.18 0.83 -10.04
CA ILE A 91 -12.83 1.08 -9.55
C ILE A 91 -11.82 0.32 -10.43
N GLU A 92 -10.89 1.06 -11.02
CA GLU A 92 -9.81 0.48 -11.80
C GLU A 92 -8.93 -0.44 -10.93
N LYS A 93 -8.46 -1.56 -11.50
CA LYS A 93 -7.51 -2.47 -10.84
C LYS A 93 -6.14 -1.84 -10.54
N THR A 94 -5.87 -0.63 -11.06
CA THR A 94 -4.58 0.06 -10.94
C THR A 94 -4.71 1.36 -10.17
N THR A 95 -3.65 1.73 -9.45
CA THR A 95 -3.59 3.00 -8.70
C THR A 95 -3.10 4.17 -9.55
N ASN A 96 -2.79 3.96 -10.83
CA ASN A 96 -2.17 4.94 -11.73
C ASN A 96 -2.92 6.28 -11.73
N ARG A 97 -4.25 6.21 -11.79
CA ARG A 97 -5.11 7.39 -11.86
C ARG A 97 -5.09 8.22 -10.57
N ILE A 98 -5.15 7.56 -9.43
CA ILE A 98 -5.06 8.20 -8.11
C ILE A 98 -3.65 8.75 -7.89
N GLU A 99 -2.61 8.03 -8.32
CA GLU A 99 -1.22 8.48 -8.26
C GLU A 99 -0.98 9.73 -9.12
N GLY A 100 -1.53 9.78 -10.33
CA GLY A 100 -1.51 10.97 -11.19
C GLY A 100 -2.24 12.16 -10.55
N LEU A 101 -3.42 11.95 -9.99
CA LEU A 101 -4.16 12.98 -9.25
C LEU A 101 -3.35 13.54 -8.08
N PHE A 102 -2.72 12.66 -7.28
CA PHE A 102 -1.89 13.09 -6.15
C PHE A 102 -0.61 13.78 -6.59
N LYS A 103 -0.02 13.38 -7.71
CA LYS A 103 1.14 14.07 -8.29
C LYS A 103 0.77 15.50 -8.61
N GLU A 104 -0.30 15.70 -9.37
CA GLU A 104 -0.77 17.04 -9.74
C GLU A 104 -1.14 17.89 -8.53
N LEU A 105 -1.82 17.30 -7.53
CA LEU A 105 -2.14 18.00 -6.28
C LEU A 105 -0.87 18.49 -5.58
N LYS A 106 0.17 17.64 -5.49
CA LYS A 106 1.43 18.01 -4.86
C LYS A 106 2.16 19.08 -5.65
N ASP A 107 2.21 18.96 -6.97
CA ASP A 107 2.88 19.93 -7.84
C ASP A 107 2.24 21.32 -7.67
N LYS A 108 0.91 21.39 -7.55
CA LYS A 108 0.19 22.64 -7.30
C LYS A 108 0.28 23.15 -5.85
N LEU A 109 0.52 22.28 -4.87
CA LEU A 109 0.68 22.66 -3.47
C LEU A 109 2.13 23.09 -3.16
N CYS A 110 3.12 22.59 -3.91
CA CYS A 110 4.54 22.82 -3.68
C CYS A 110 4.93 24.31 -3.60
N PRO A 111 4.41 25.21 -4.47
CA PRO A 111 4.70 26.65 -4.37
C PRO A 111 4.17 27.29 -3.09
N TYR A 112 3.18 26.66 -2.44
CA TYR A 112 2.50 27.15 -1.26
C TYR A 112 2.86 26.35 0.01
N SER A 113 4.12 25.91 0.11
CA SER A 113 4.63 25.08 1.20
C SER A 113 4.42 25.72 2.59
N GLY A 114 4.46 27.05 2.67
CA GLY A 114 4.23 27.85 3.88
C GLY A 114 2.77 28.02 4.32
N LEU A 115 1.80 27.42 3.62
CA LEU A 115 0.39 27.50 4.06
C LEU A 115 0.16 26.80 5.40
N THR A 116 -0.65 27.42 6.25
CA THR A 116 -1.12 26.78 7.47
C THR A 116 -1.96 25.55 7.14
N ARG A 117 -2.04 24.61 8.08
CA ARG A 117 -2.81 23.36 7.91
C ARG A 117 -4.26 23.60 7.47
N LYS A 118 -4.91 24.65 7.98
CA LYS A 118 -6.29 25.03 7.61
C LYS A 118 -6.39 25.38 6.12
N HIS A 119 -5.48 26.21 5.61
CA HIS A 119 -5.45 26.60 4.21
C HIS A 119 -5.06 25.44 3.28
N LYS A 120 -4.15 24.55 3.72
CA LYS A 120 -3.85 23.31 2.99
C LYS A 120 -5.10 22.44 2.83
N ILE A 121 -5.94 22.31 3.86
CA ILE A 121 -7.20 21.55 3.78
C ILE A 121 -8.20 22.22 2.83
N LEU A 122 -8.36 23.54 2.92
CA LEU A 122 -9.22 24.32 2.00
C LEU A 122 -8.79 24.15 0.55
N PHE A 123 -7.49 24.25 0.28
CA PHE A 123 -6.91 24.03 -1.05
C PHE A 123 -7.24 22.63 -1.58
N ILE A 124 -7.05 21.58 -0.77
CA ILE A 124 -7.35 20.21 -1.17
C ILE A 124 -8.85 20.05 -1.47
N LYS A 125 -9.74 20.62 -0.64
CA LYS A 125 -11.18 20.58 -0.87
C LYS A 125 -11.56 21.27 -2.19
N ASP A 126 -11.06 22.48 -2.41
CA ASP A 126 -11.30 23.23 -3.64
C ASP A 126 -10.76 22.50 -4.88
N PHE A 127 -9.53 21.96 -4.80
CA PHE A 127 -8.92 21.17 -5.87
C PHE A 127 -9.78 19.96 -6.24
N LEU A 128 -10.28 19.22 -5.25
CA LEU A 128 -11.14 18.06 -5.49
C LEU A 128 -12.51 18.48 -6.05
N ASN A 129 -13.14 19.53 -5.52
CA ASN A 129 -14.44 20.02 -6.00
C ASN A 129 -14.38 20.49 -7.46
N LYS A 130 -13.34 21.23 -7.85
CA LYS A 130 -13.10 21.65 -9.25
C LYS A 130 -12.94 20.46 -10.20
N ARG A 131 -12.48 19.32 -9.70
CA ARG A 131 -12.28 18.09 -10.48
C ARG A 131 -13.57 17.25 -10.60
N VAL A 132 -14.43 17.27 -9.59
CA VAL A 132 -15.75 16.62 -9.63
C VAL A 132 -16.67 17.33 -10.64
N GLY A 133 -16.72 18.68 -10.62
CA GLY A 133 -17.58 19.46 -11.51
C GLY A 133 -17.23 19.41 -13.01
N LYS A 134 -16.02 18.96 -13.38
CA LYS A 134 -15.62 18.80 -14.80
C LYS A 134 -15.87 17.41 -15.37
N ASN A 135 -16.29 16.45 -14.56
CA ASN A 135 -16.17 15.03 -14.88
C ASN A 135 -17.25 14.23 -14.13
N ASN A 136 -18.50 14.32 -14.60
CA ASN A 136 -19.75 13.87 -13.96
C ASN A 136 -19.92 12.37 -13.63
N GLN A 137 -18.85 11.59 -13.51
CA GLN A 137 -18.87 10.23 -12.95
C GLN A 137 -17.47 9.70 -12.58
N LYS A 138 -16.41 10.51 -12.79
CA LYS A 138 -15.05 9.98 -12.82
C LYS A 138 -14.43 9.90 -11.42
N TYR A 139 -14.65 10.85 -10.51
CA TYR A 139 -14.01 10.82 -9.17
C TYR A 139 -15.04 10.57 -8.08
N SER A 140 -15.44 9.32 -7.86
CA SER A 140 -16.30 9.01 -6.71
C SER A 140 -15.48 9.14 -5.40
N LEU A 141 -16.00 9.90 -4.44
CA LEU A 141 -15.43 10.03 -3.08
C LEU A 141 -15.09 8.67 -2.43
N PRO A 142 -15.88 7.59 -2.61
CA PRO A 142 -15.54 6.25 -2.11
C PRO A 142 -14.20 5.70 -2.60
N THR A 143 -13.81 5.97 -3.85
CA THR A 143 -12.52 5.51 -4.41
C THR A 143 -11.34 6.26 -3.79
N VAL A 144 -11.51 7.55 -3.49
CA VAL A 144 -10.49 8.37 -2.81
C VAL A 144 -10.42 8.04 -1.32
N LEU A 145 -11.56 7.80 -0.67
CA LEU A 145 -11.67 7.47 0.75
C LEU A 145 -11.12 6.07 1.06
N SER A 146 -11.41 5.07 0.24
CA SER A 146 -10.81 3.73 0.38
C SER A 146 -9.28 3.80 0.27
N TYR A 147 -8.73 4.53 -0.70
CA TYR A 147 -7.29 4.75 -0.82
C TYR A 147 -6.71 5.59 0.33
N TRP A 148 -7.42 6.62 0.80
CA TRP A 148 -7.04 7.40 1.99
C TRP A 148 -6.95 6.50 3.22
N HIS A 149 -7.93 5.61 3.46
CA HIS A 149 -7.95 4.67 4.58
C HIS A 149 -6.78 3.66 4.50
N ILE A 150 -6.47 3.17 3.29
CA ILE A 150 -5.35 2.24 3.02
C ILE A 150 -3.98 2.92 3.24
N LYS A 151 -3.84 4.18 2.84
CA LYS A 151 -2.57 4.92 2.91
C LYS A 151 -2.33 5.58 4.27
N TRP A 152 -3.37 6.09 4.94
CA TRP A 152 -3.27 6.68 6.29
C TRP A 152 -2.65 5.71 7.31
N ARG A 153 -3.03 4.42 7.26
CA ARG A 153 -2.46 3.39 8.16
C ARG A 153 -1.02 2.97 7.85
N LYS A 154 -0.44 3.36 6.69
CA LYS A 154 0.96 3.04 6.32
C LYS A 154 1.98 4.05 6.85
N THR A 155 1.53 5.21 7.31
CA THR A 155 2.39 6.30 7.76
C THR A 155 1.94 6.77 9.13
N ASN A 156 2.54 6.19 10.18
CA ASN A 156 2.87 6.94 11.41
C ASN A 156 4.05 7.92 11.14
N TYR A 157 4.07 8.51 9.95
CA TYR A 157 4.88 9.66 9.56
C TYR A 157 3.91 10.83 9.37
N PHE A 158 3.21 11.13 10.46
CA PHE A 158 2.81 12.47 10.85
C PHE A 158 3.57 12.81 12.14
N VAL A 159 4.86 12.47 12.18
CA VAL A 159 5.79 13.14 13.07
C VAL A 159 6.44 14.19 12.19
N LEU A 160 6.06 15.44 12.46
CA LEU A 160 6.77 16.65 12.07
C LEU A 160 6.88 16.86 10.56
N TYR A 161 5.92 17.56 9.98
CA TYR A 161 6.18 18.86 9.36
C TYR A 161 4.85 19.61 9.36
N ALA A 162 4.71 20.39 10.43
CA ALA A 162 4.02 21.67 10.39
C ALA A 162 4.62 22.53 9.27
#